data_AF-A0A9D2P5R7-F1
#
_entry.id   AF-A0A9D2P5R7-F1
#
_cell.length_a   1.000
_cell.length_b   1.000
_cell.length_c   1.000
_cell.angle_alpha   90.00
_cell.angle_beta   90.00
_cell.angle_gamma   90.00
#
_symmetry.space_group_name_H-M   'P 1'
#
loop_
_entity.id
_entity.type
_entity.pdbx_description
1 polymer ?
#
loop_
_entity_poly.entity_id
_entity_poly.type
_entity_poly.pdbx_seq_one_letter_code
_entity_poly.pdbx_strand_id
1 'polypeptide(L)' 'MSDLSNTQFFQVEPGPQISAKDILEIVFKALKEKGYNPVNQIVGYIMSGDPTYITSYNG' A
#
# COMPACT_ATOMS: atom_id res chain seq x y z
N MET A 1 28.51 -16.64 -23.74
CA MET A 1 27.27 -15.84 -23.58
C MET A 1 26.38 -16.66 -22.66
N SER A 2 26.24 -16.23 -21.41
CA SER A 2 25.54 -17.02 -20.38
C SER A 2 24.03 -16.91 -20.58
N ASP A 3 23.34 -18.04 -20.63
CA ASP A 3 21.91 -18.20 -20.81
C ASP A 3 21.09 -17.41 -19.77
N LEU A 4 20.55 -16.27 -20.21
CA LEU A 4 19.70 -15.34 -19.44
C LEU A 4 18.21 -15.70 -19.55
N SER A 5 17.88 -16.98 -19.69
CA SER A 5 16.53 -17.48 -19.99
C SER A 5 15.94 -18.37 -18.89
N ASN A 6 16.62 -18.53 -17.76
CA ASN A 6 16.16 -19.37 -16.65
C ASN A 6 15.36 -18.58 -15.62
N THR A 7 14.11 -18.98 -15.38
CA THR A 7 13.27 -18.45 -14.29
C THR A 7 13.93 -18.74 -12.95
N GLN A 8 14.27 -17.68 -12.21
CA GLN A 8 14.81 -17.82 -10.87
C GLN A 8 13.67 -18.01 -9.88
N PHE A 9 13.80 -19.01 -9.01
CA PHE A 9 12.90 -19.20 -7.90
C PHE A 9 13.20 -18.14 -6.83
N PHE A 10 12.28 -17.20 -6.64
CA PHE A 10 12.38 -16.18 -5.59
C PHE A 10 11.35 -16.49 -4.52
N GLN A 11 11.84 -16.81 -3.32
CA GLN A 11 11.00 -17.04 -2.16
C GLN A 11 10.93 -15.75 -1.35
N VAL A 12 9.75 -15.12 -1.33
CA VAL A 12 9.47 -13.99 -0.46
C VAL A 12 9.27 -14.53 0.95
N GLU A 13 10.09 -14.08 1.90
CA GLU A 13 9.80 -14.30 3.31
C GLU A 13 8.46 -13.64 3.64
N PRO A 14 7.54 -14.32 4.35
CA PRO A 14 6.31 -13.68 4.80
C PRO A 14 6.67 -12.47 5.64
N GLY A 15 6.27 -11.29 5.15
CA GLY A 15 6.53 -10.03 5.83
C GLY A 15 5.86 -9.97 7.21
N PRO A 16 6.14 -8.92 8.00
CA PRO A 16 5.50 -8.72 9.28
C PRO A 16 3.98 -8.81 9.13
N GLN A 17 3.33 -9.56 10.02
CA GLN A 17 1.88 -9.67 10.05
C GLN A 17 1.27 -8.38 10.62
N ILE A 18 1.27 -7.33 9.80
CA ILE A 18 0.59 -6.07 10.10
C ILE A 18 -0.90 -6.31 9.91
N SER A 19 -1.70 -5.98 10.92
CA SER A 19 -3.14 -6.15 10.80
C SER A 19 -3.72 -5.08 9.88
N ALA A 20 -4.84 -5.39 9.22
CA ALA A 20 -5.56 -4.41 8.39
C ALA A 20 -5.94 -3.16 9.20
N LYS A 21 -6.21 -3.32 10.50
CA LYS A 21 -6.50 -2.21 11.42
C LYS A 21 -5.32 -1.25 11.51
N ASP A 22 -4.10 -1.77 11.68
CA ASP A 22 -2.89 -0.94 11.82
C ASP A 22 -2.62 -0.17 10.53
N ILE A 23 -2.81 -0.82 9.37
CA ILE A 23 -2.69 -0.16 8.06
C ILE A 23 -3.69 0.98 7.93
N LEU A 24 -4.97 0.73 8.27
CA LEU A 24 -6.02 1.76 8.19
C LEU A 24 -5.74 2.94 9.13
N GLU A 25 -5.18 2.68 10.32
CA GLU A 25 -4.81 3.75 11.26
C GLU A 25 -3.67 4.62 10.71
N ILE A 26 -2.65 4.01 10.11
CA ILE A 26 -1.53 4.72 9.47
C ILE A 26 -2.04 5.58 8.32
N VAL A 27 -2.84 5.01 7.43
CA VAL A 27 -3.42 5.72 6.27
C VAL A 27 -4.31 6.88 6.73
N PHE A 28 -5.13 6.66 7.76
CA PHE A 28 -5.99 7.70 8.31
C PHE A 28 -5.17 8.90 8.82
N LYS A 29 -4.10 8.65 9.58
CA LYS A 29 -3.21 9.70 10.10
C LYS A 29 -2.52 10.46 8.97
N ALA A 30 -1.92 9.74 8.02
CA ALA A 30 -1.23 10.32 6.88
C ALA A 30 -2.14 11.24 6.05
N LEU A 31 -3.36 10.79 5.75
CA LEU A 31 -4.34 11.58 4.99
C LEU A 31 -4.80 12.82 5.75
N LYS A 32 -5.05 12.68 7.06
CA LYS A 32 -5.43 13.79 7.92
C LYS A 32 -4.33 14.86 8.01
N GLU A 33 -3.08 14.45 8.15
CA GLU A 33 -1.94 15.37 8.19
C GLU A 33 -1.73 16.12 6.87
N LYS A 34 -2.03 15.47 5.74
CA LYS A 34 -2.04 16.13 4.43
C LYS A 34 -3.25 17.03 4.16
N GLY A 35 -4.25 17.02 5.04
CA GLY A 35 -5.48 17.79 4.87
C GLY A 35 -6.53 17.15 3.97
N TYR A 36 -6.38 15.87 3.62
CA TYR A 36 -7.43 15.11 2.93
C TYR A 36 -8.50 14.62 3.91
N ASN A 37 -9.68 14.30 3.39
CA ASN A 37 -10.69 13.57 4.16
C ASN A 37 -10.36 12.06 4.12
N PRO A 38 -9.88 11.47 5.23
CA PRO A 38 -9.42 10.10 5.24
C PRO A 38 -10.53 9.09 4.91
N VAL A 39 -11.78 9.37 5.31
CA VAL A 39 -12.91 8.47 5.05
C VAL A 39 -13.21 8.41 3.56
N ASN A 40 -13.30 9.57 2.90
CA ASN A 40 -13.59 9.62 1.46
C ASN A 40 -12.50 8.94 0.63
N GLN A 41 -11.24 9.13 1.00
CA GLN A 41 -10.11 8.53 0.30
C GLN A 41 -10.07 7.01 0.49
N ILE A 42 -10.30 6.51 1.71
CA ILE A 42 -10.35 5.06 1.97
C ILE A 42 -11.53 4.42 1.25
N VAL A 43 -12.71 5.03 1.30
CA VAL A 43 -13.90 4.53 0.58
C VAL A 43 -13.66 4.55 -0.93
N GLY A 44 -13.09 5.64 -1.46
CA GLY A 44 -12.71 5.75 -2.87
C GLY A 44 -11.76 4.64 -3.31
N TYR A 45 -10.72 4.37 -2.51
CA TYR A 45 -9.79 3.26 -2.75
C TYR A 45 -10.48 1.90 -2.73
N ILE A 46 -11.33 1.62 -1.75
CA ILE A 46 -12.03 0.32 -1.63
C ILE A 46 -12.98 0.09 -2.81
N MET A 47 -13.68 1.13 -3.28
CA MET A 47 -14.66 1.01 -4.36
C MET A 47 -14.01 0.94 -5.74
N SER A 48 -12.92 1.69 -5.96
CA SER A 48 -12.28 1.82 -7.28
C SER A 48 -11.08 0.90 -7.47
N GLY A 49 -10.43 0.48 -6.39
CA GLY A 49 -9.10 -0.14 -6.42
C GLY A 49 -7.99 0.80 -6.88
N ASP A 50 -8.27 2.10 -7.08
CA ASP A 50 -7.32 3.05 -7.63
C ASP A 50 -6.37 3.57 -6.53
N PRO A 51 -5.06 3.27 -6.60
CA PRO A 51 -4.10 3.67 -5.57
C PRO A 51 -3.92 5.18 -5.46
N THR A 52 -4.37 5.99 -6.43
CA THR A 52 -4.28 7.47 -6.39
C THR A 52 -5.04 8.08 -5.21
N TYR A 53 -6.04 7.38 -4.66
CA TYR A 53 -6.75 7.79 -3.46
C TYR A 53 -5.87 7.77 -2.20
N ILE A 54 -4.85 6.91 -2.16
CA ILE A 54 -3.89 6.82 -1.06
C ILE A 54 -2.58 7.46 -1.51
N THR A 55 -2.43 8.76 -1.28
CA THR A 55 -1.24 9.51 -1.74
C THR A 55 0.01 9.11 -0.96
N SER A 56 1.18 9.15 -1.59
CA SER A 56 2.47 8.94 -0.93
C SER A 56 2.64 9.90 0.26
N TYR A 57 3.07 9.39 1.41
CA TYR A 57 3.29 10.17 2.62
C TYR A 57 4.63 9.78 3.22
N ASN A 58 5.48 10.77 3.48
CA ASN A 58 6.83 10.61 4.05
C ASN A 58 7.85 9.73 3.29
N GLY A 59 7.63 9.49 1.99
CA GLY A 59 8.65 8.91 1.09
C GLY A 59 8.55 7.40 0.97
#